data_AF-A0A961AMP9-F1
#
_entry.id   AF-A0A961AMP9-F1
#
_cell.length_a   1.000
_cell.length_b   1.000
_cell.length_c   1.000
_cell.angle_alpha   90.00
_cell.angle_beta   90.00
_cell.angle_gamma   90.00
#
_symmetry.space_group_name_H-M   'P 1'
#
loop_
_entity.id
_entity.type
_entity.pdbx_description
1 polymer ?
#
loop_
_entity_poly.entity_id
_entity_poly.type
_entity_poly.pdbx_seq_one_letter_code
_entity_poly.pdbx_strand_id
1 'polypeptide(L)'
;MSDLSVYLEAIRDLAVQVREAALDHAAFEQRLQPCELTYCRATCCHDGVRLSASEAAVLIATATEHAASLRALGWEGEMKDALVPDVRPGGACRTATRAARAEELAVDFPAHFPATRCVFLDAEHRCLWQKLAVSLERHPWHYKPLTCWLHPLVLVPGSQGARPLLTLFSPETDPQRAPGYAGFASCTPCGRQD
;
A
#
# COMPACT_ATOMS: atom_id res chain seq x y z
N MET A 1 -10.89 -17.35 9.63
CA MET A 1 -9.71 -16.59 9.14
C MET A 1 -9.69 -16.38 7.63
N SER A 2 -10.30 -17.24 6.79
CA SER A 2 -10.25 -17.11 5.32
C SER A 2 -11.09 -15.96 4.73
N ASP A 3 -11.95 -15.33 5.51
CA ASP A 3 -12.88 -14.32 4.99
C ASP A 3 -12.26 -12.92 4.89
N LEU A 4 -11.18 -12.66 5.65
CA LEU A 4 -10.58 -11.33 5.72
C LEU A 4 -9.77 -10.99 4.47
N SER A 5 -9.08 -11.96 3.86
CA SER A 5 -8.24 -11.74 2.67
C SER A 5 -7.81 -12.99 1.93
N VAL A 6 -7.58 -12.83 0.62
CA VAL A 6 -7.06 -13.87 -0.28
C VAL A 6 -5.57 -14.15 -0.09
N TYR A 7 -4.83 -13.26 0.58
CA TYR A 7 -3.38 -13.36 0.78
C TYR A 7 -3.03 -14.27 1.96
N LEU A 8 -3.43 -15.54 1.90
CA LEU A 8 -3.39 -16.46 3.05
C LEU A 8 -2.00 -16.68 3.65
N GLU A 9 -0.96 -16.78 2.80
CA GLU A 9 0.42 -16.92 3.26
C GLU A 9 0.87 -15.66 4.00
N ALA A 10 0.71 -14.50 3.36
CA ALA A 10 1.09 -13.22 3.93
C ALA A 10 0.34 -12.93 5.26
N ILE A 11 -0.93 -13.35 5.40
CA ILE A 11 -1.68 -13.22 6.66
C ILE A 11 -1.08 -14.10 7.75
N ARG A 12 -0.67 -15.33 7.44
CA ARG A 12 -0.04 -16.23 8.43
C ARG A 12 1.27 -15.63 8.91
N ASP A 13 2.09 -15.13 8.00
CA ASP A 13 3.38 -14.51 8.33
C ASP A 13 3.17 -13.24 9.16
N LEU A 14 2.20 -12.40 8.77
CA LEU A 14 1.83 -11.21 9.54
C LEU A 14 1.35 -11.58 10.94
N ALA A 15 0.51 -12.61 11.08
CA ALA A 15 -0.01 -13.05 12.37
C ALA A 15 1.09 -13.57 13.32
N VAL A 16 2.15 -14.19 12.78
CA VAL A 16 3.33 -14.57 13.56
C VAL A 16 4.11 -13.32 13.96
N GLN A 17 4.41 -12.43 13.02
CA GLN A 17 5.21 -11.24 13.30
C GLN A 17 4.53 -10.30 14.29
N VAL A 18 3.21 -10.06 14.16
CA VAL A 18 2.44 -9.19 15.07
C VAL A 18 2.38 -9.77 16.48
N ARG A 19 2.22 -11.10 16.62
CA ARG A 19 2.21 -11.77 17.92
C ARG A 19 3.51 -11.56 18.69
N GLU A 20 4.62 -11.59 17.96
CA GLU A 20 5.95 -11.44 18.54
C GLU A 20 6.42 -9.98 18.56
N ALA A 21 5.72 -9.03 17.93
CA ALA A 21 6.21 -7.68 17.74
C ALA A 21 6.37 -6.92 19.06
N ALA A 22 7.49 -6.21 19.21
CA ALA A 22 7.60 -5.10 20.15
C ALA A 22 6.84 -3.89 19.58
N LEU A 23 6.33 -3.03 20.48
CA LEU A 23 5.69 -1.77 20.13
C LEU A 23 6.69 -0.62 20.32
N ASP A 24 6.84 0.22 19.32
CA ASP A 24 7.59 1.47 19.42
C ASP A 24 6.74 2.54 20.13
N HIS A 25 6.71 2.47 21.46
CA HIS A 25 5.86 3.36 22.27
C HIS A 25 6.10 4.84 21.98
N ALA A 26 7.34 5.25 21.75
CA ALA A 26 7.68 6.65 21.47
C ALA A 26 7.14 7.09 20.10
N ALA A 27 7.27 6.26 19.07
CA ALA A 27 6.69 6.56 17.76
C ALA A 27 5.15 6.68 17.80
N PHE A 28 4.49 5.91 18.67
CA PHE A 28 3.04 5.97 18.85
C PHE A 28 2.54 7.17 19.69
N GLU A 29 3.43 8.00 20.23
CA GLU A 29 3.05 9.31 20.78
C GLU A 29 2.76 10.34 19.68
N GLN A 30 3.22 10.08 18.45
CA GLN A 30 2.93 10.91 17.28
C GLN A 30 1.43 10.90 16.97
N ARG A 31 0.84 12.09 16.87
CA ARG A 31 -0.53 12.27 16.38
C ARG A 31 -0.54 12.20 14.86
N LEU A 32 -1.41 11.37 14.32
CA LEU A 32 -1.60 11.21 12.89
C LEU A 32 -2.97 11.74 12.47
N GLN A 33 -3.04 12.28 11.26
CA GLN A 33 -4.29 12.58 10.60
C GLN A 33 -4.95 11.30 10.07
N PRO A 34 -6.28 11.15 10.18
CA PRO A 34 -7.00 10.09 9.50
C PRO A 34 -6.80 10.15 7.99
N CYS A 35 -6.86 8.99 7.33
CA CYS A 35 -6.83 8.95 5.87
C CYS A 35 -8.16 9.47 5.30
N GLU A 36 -8.11 10.61 4.61
CA GLU A 36 -9.27 11.21 3.93
C GLU A 36 -9.00 11.33 2.42
N LEU A 37 -9.67 10.54 1.58
CA LEU A 37 -9.36 10.46 0.15
C LEU A 37 -9.66 11.74 -0.64
N THR A 38 -10.62 12.55 -0.20
CA THR A 38 -10.94 13.88 -0.75
C THR A 38 -9.74 14.84 -0.66
N TYR A 39 -8.96 14.72 0.40
CA TYR A 39 -7.75 15.49 0.66
C TYR A 39 -6.49 14.80 0.14
N CYS A 40 -6.23 13.57 0.61
CA CYS A 40 -5.01 12.81 0.35
C CYS A 40 -4.91 12.31 -1.09
N ARG A 41 -6.04 12.08 -1.76
CA ARG A 41 -6.11 11.65 -3.18
C ARG A 41 -5.26 10.42 -3.50
N ALA A 42 -5.16 9.51 -2.53
CA ALA A 42 -4.33 8.30 -2.58
C ALA A 42 -2.83 8.57 -2.80
N THR A 43 -2.28 9.59 -2.13
CA THR A 43 -0.84 9.94 -2.20
C THR A 43 0.08 8.73 -1.92
N CYS A 44 -0.29 7.83 -0.99
CA CYS A 44 0.49 6.62 -0.71
C CYS A 44 0.60 5.64 -1.90
N CYS A 45 -0.23 5.78 -2.93
CA CYS A 45 -0.22 4.95 -4.13
C CYS A 45 0.64 5.52 -5.27
N HIS A 46 1.45 6.56 -5.02
CA HIS A 46 2.19 7.26 -6.08
C HIS A 46 3.21 6.36 -6.81
N ASP A 47 3.90 5.47 -6.09
CA ASP A 47 4.92 4.53 -6.62
C ASP A 47 4.39 3.10 -6.81
N GLY A 48 3.07 2.92 -6.71
CA GLY A 48 2.44 1.60 -6.67
C GLY A 48 2.76 0.85 -5.37
N VAL A 49 2.30 -0.40 -5.28
CA VAL A 49 2.53 -1.27 -4.12
C VAL A 49 3.46 -2.41 -4.50
N ARG A 50 4.46 -2.65 -3.67
CA ARG A 50 5.38 -3.78 -3.80
C ARG A 50 4.72 -5.05 -3.30
N LEU A 51 4.94 -6.14 -4.02
CA LEU A 51 4.33 -7.44 -3.80
C LEU A 51 5.41 -8.51 -3.73
N SER A 52 5.23 -9.47 -2.83
CA SER A 52 5.96 -10.74 -2.91
C SER A 52 5.54 -11.52 -4.17
N ALA A 53 6.27 -12.59 -4.51
CA ALA A 53 5.89 -13.45 -5.62
C ALA A 53 4.53 -14.12 -5.40
N SER A 54 4.21 -14.50 -4.15
CA SER A 54 2.92 -15.11 -3.82
C SER A 54 1.77 -14.10 -3.83
N GLU A 55 1.97 -12.87 -3.34
CA GLU A 55 0.98 -11.80 -3.46
C GLU A 55 0.70 -11.43 -4.92
N ALA A 56 1.76 -11.36 -5.74
CA ALA A 56 1.63 -11.10 -7.18
C ALA A 56 0.80 -12.18 -7.87
N ALA A 57 1.06 -13.46 -7.60
CA ALA A 57 0.32 -14.58 -8.17
C ALA A 57 -1.17 -14.52 -7.79
N VAL A 58 -1.48 -14.22 -6.53
CA VAL A 58 -2.86 -14.07 -6.05
C VAL A 58 -3.57 -12.91 -6.75
N LEU A 59 -2.89 -11.77 -6.93
CA LEU A 59 -3.47 -10.60 -7.59
C LEU A 59 -3.71 -10.84 -9.08
N ILE A 60 -2.81 -11.55 -9.78
CA ILE A 60 -3.00 -11.99 -11.18
C ILE A 60 -4.20 -12.93 -11.30
N ALA A 61 -4.29 -13.94 -10.44
CA ALA A 61 -5.40 -14.88 -10.44
C ALA A 61 -6.74 -14.17 -10.18
N THR A 62 -6.78 -13.27 -9.20
CA THR A 62 -7.95 -12.46 -8.84
C THR A 62 -8.42 -11.59 -10.00
N ALA A 63 -7.50 -10.89 -10.68
CA ALA A 63 -7.88 -10.08 -11.84
C ALA A 63 -8.36 -10.93 -13.02
N THR A 64 -7.79 -12.11 -13.22
CA THR A 64 -8.22 -13.03 -14.28
C THR A 64 -9.65 -13.52 -14.00
N GLU A 65 -9.93 -13.91 -12.76
CA GLU A 65 -11.26 -14.35 -12.32
C GLU A 65 -12.31 -13.23 -12.40
N HIS A 66 -11.93 -12.01 -12.03
CA HIS A 66 -12.86 -10.87 -11.90
C HIS A 66 -12.66 -9.78 -12.95
N ALA A 67 -12.13 -10.12 -14.13
CA ALA A 67 -11.79 -9.16 -15.18
C ALA A 67 -12.99 -8.28 -15.59
N ALA A 68 -14.17 -8.90 -15.79
CA ALA A 68 -15.39 -8.18 -16.14
C ALA A 68 -15.84 -7.20 -15.05
N SER A 69 -15.76 -7.61 -13.78
CA SER A 69 -16.11 -6.74 -12.64
C SER A 69 -15.14 -5.57 -12.50
N LEU A 70 -13.83 -5.81 -12.68
CA LEU A 70 -12.84 -4.73 -12.67
C LEU A 70 -13.08 -3.72 -13.80
N ARG A 71 -13.40 -4.20 -15.02
CA ARG A 71 -13.79 -3.35 -16.16
C ARG A 71 -15.02 -2.50 -15.82
N ALA A 72 -16.05 -3.10 -15.23
CA ALA A 72 -17.26 -2.39 -14.80
C ALA A 72 -16.98 -1.34 -13.70
N LEU A 73 -15.93 -1.54 -12.90
CA LEU A 73 -15.46 -0.60 -11.89
C LEU A 73 -14.55 0.52 -12.45
N GLY A 74 -14.28 0.52 -13.76
CA GLY A 74 -13.49 1.54 -14.45
C GLY A 74 -12.01 1.17 -14.65
N TRP A 75 -11.62 -0.10 -14.48
CA TRP A 75 -10.26 -0.52 -14.82
C TRP A 75 -10.09 -0.68 -16.32
N GLU A 76 -9.17 0.07 -16.92
CA GLU A 76 -8.97 0.07 -18.38
C GLU A 76 -7.72 -0.71 -18.83
N GLY A 77 -6.91 -1.21 -17.90
CA GLY A 77 -5.63 -1.87 -18.19
C GLY A 77 -5.72 -3.36 -18.53
N GLU A 78 -4.56 -3.93 -18.85
CA GLU A 78 -4.34 -5.37 -19.02
C GLU A 78 -3.44 -5.89 -17.90
N MET A 79 -3.68 -7.12 -17.40
CA MET A 79 -2.91 -7.61 -16.24
C MET A 79 -1.42 -7.76 -16.51
N LYS A 80 -1.04 -8.12 -17.73
CA LYS A 80 0.37 -8.23 -18.15
C LYS A 80 1.15 -6.92 -17.99
N ASP A 81 0.45 -5.78 -18.02
CA ASP A 81 1.01 -4.44 -17.93
C ASP A 81 0.75 -3.80 -16.55
N ALA A 82 -0.07 -4.45 -15.72
CA ALA A 82 -0.48 -3.93 -14.42
C ALA A 82 0.48 -4.26 -13.28
N LEU A 83 1.45 -5.14 -13.52
CA LEU A 83 2.56 -5.47 -12.63
C LEU A 83 3.88 -5.27 -13.37
N VAL A 84 4.83 -4.60 -12.72
CA VAL A 84 6.16 -4.36 -13.26
C VAL A 84 7.23 -4.95 -12.35
N PRO A 85 8.37 -5.43 -12.88
CA PRO A 85 9.47 -5.90 -12.05
C PRO A 85 9.90 -4.85 -11.02
N ASP A 86 10.10 -5.27 -9.78
CA ASP A 86 10.70 -4.41 -8.76
C ASP A 86 12.19 -4.73 -8.63
N VAL A 87 13.02 -3.70 -8.77
CA VAL A 87 14.49 -3.84 -8.71
C VAL A 87 15.02 -3.70 -7.28
N ARG A 88 14.15 -3.39 -6.31
CA ARG A 88 14.51 -3.24 -4.90
C ARG A 88 14.57 -4.61 -4.20
N PRO A 89 15.48 -4.82 -3.23
CA PRO A 89 15.55 -6.08 -2.49
C PRO A 89 14.23 -6.46 -1.82
N GLY A 90 13.83 -7.72 -1.95
CA GLY A 90 12.65 -8.29 -1.28
C GLY A 90 11.32 -8.10 -2.01
N GLY A 91 11.25 -7.29 -3.08
CA GLY A 91 10.07 -7.21 -3.94
C GLY A 91 10.21 -8.10 -5.17
N ALA A 92 9.18 -8.88 -5.51
CA ALA A 92 9.16 -9.62 -6.79
C ALA A 92 8.68 -8.70 -7.92
N CYS A 93 7.59 -7.99 -7.68
CA CYS A 93 7.05 -6.98 -8.58
C CYS A 93 6.38 -5.87 -7.78
N ARG A 94 6.02 -4.80 -8.46
CA ARG A 94 5.09 -3.79 -7.93
C ARG A 94 3.96 -3.54 -8.91
N THR A 95 2.83 -3.03 -8.41
CA THR A 95 1.77 -2.56 -9.31
C THR A 95 2.30 -1.44 -10.20
N ALA A 96 1.93 -1.46 -11.47
CA ALA A 96 2.26 -0.41 -12.40
C ALA A 96 1.68 0.94 -11.95
N THR A 97 2.32 2.00 -12.41
CA THR A 97 1.86 3.37 -12.23
C THR A 97 1.68 4.05 -13.57
N ARG A 98 0.82 5.05 -13.60
CA ARG A 98 0.68 5.98 -14.73
C ARG A 98 0.96 7.39 -14.26
N ALA A 99 1.28 8.28 -15.19
CA ALA A 99 1.31 9.72 -14.90
C ALA A 99 -0.04 10.17 -14.32
N ALA A 100 0.03 10.97 -13.26
CA ALA A 100 -1.14 11.63 -12.68
C ALA A 100 -1.37 12.96 -13.38
N ARG A 101 -2.64 13.32 -13.58
CA ARG A 101 -3.02 14.68 -13.97
C ARG A 101 -2.87 15.62 -12.76
N ALA A 102 -2.75 16.92 -12.99
CA ALA A 102 -2.57 17.88 -11.90
C ALA A 102 -3.76 17.83 -10.93
N GLU A 103 -4.97 17.71 -11.46
CA GLU A 103 -6.22 17.58 -10.70
C GLU A 103 -6.33 16.24 -9.94
N GLU A 104 -5.46 15.28 -10.21
CA GLU A 104 -5.45 13.98 -9.54
C GLU A 104 -4.54 13.94 -8.31
N LEU A 105 -3.66 14.93 -8.15
CA LEU A 105 -2.71 15.05 -7.04
C LEU A 105 -3.34 15.81 -5.87
N ALA A 106 -2.89 15.50 -4.65
CA ALA A 106 -3.20 16.29 -3.46
C ALA A 106 -2.66 17.72 -3.60
N VAL A 107 -3.32 18.68 -2.95
CA VAL A 107 -2.88 20.10 -2.97
C VAL A 107 -1.46 20.24 -2.42
N ASP A 108 -1.12 19.43 -1.44
CA ASP A 108 0.15 19.34 -0.74
C ASP A 108 0.94 18.08 -1.13
N PHE A 109 0.76 17.59 -2.36
CA PHE A 109 1.47 16.41 -2.85
C PHE A 109 3.00 16.61 -2.73
N PRO A 110 3.74 15.68 -2.10
CA PRO A 110 5.16 15.86 -1.85
C PRO A 110 5.96 16.03 -3.15
N ALA A 111 6.71 17.12 -3.26
CA ALA A 111 7.42 17.47 -4.50
C ALA A 111 8.51 16.45 -4.92
N HIS A 112 9.05 15.69 -3.97
CA HIS A 112 10.03 14.63 -4.25
C HIS A 112 9.39 13.31 -4.70
N PHE A 113 8.06 13.17 -4.60
CA PHE A 113 7.37 12.03 -5.16
C PHE A 113 7.21 12.19 -6.68
N PRO A 114 7.41 11.12 -7.47
CA PRO A 114 7.00 11.15 -8.87
C PRO A 114 5.50 11.44 -8.95
N ALA A 115 5.12 12.32 -9.87
CA ALA A 115 3.72 12.68 -10.16
C ALA A 115 3.00 11.55 -10.91
N THR A 116 2.96 10.38 -10.27
CA THR A 116 2.37 9.14 -10.78
C THR A 116 1.37 8.60 -9.77
N ARG A 117 0.54 7.66 -10.22
CA ARG A 117 -0.42 6.96 -9.37
C ARG A 117 -0.63 5.53 -9.83
N CYS A 118 -0.89 4.64 -8.89
CA CYS A 118 -1.20 3.24 -9.16
C CYS A 118 -2.35 3.10 -10.19
N VAL A 119 -2.20 2.15 -11.13
CA VAL A 119 -3.19 1.88 -12.19
C VAL A 119 -4.52 1.32 -11.65
N PHE A 120 -4.56 0.88 -10.39
CA PHE A 120 -5.76 0.35 -9.73
C PHE A 120 -6.51 1.41 -8.90
N LEU A 121 -6.45 2.67 -9.29
CA LEU A 121 -7.21 3.75 -8.66
C LEU A 121 -8.28 4.28 -9.63
N ASP A 122 -9.51 4.49 -9.14
CA ASP A 122 -10.58 5.14 -9.91
C ASP A 122 -10.46 6.67 -9.91
N ALA A 123 -11.38 7.34 -10.62
CA ALA A 123 -11.40 8.80 -10.73
C ALA A 123 -11.54 9.51 -9.37
N GLU A 124 -12.16 8.86 -8.38
CA GLU A 124 -12.33 9.36 -7.01
C GLU A 124 -11.21 8.90 -6.06
N HIS A 125 -10.07 8.44 -6.60
CA HIS A 125 -8.88 8.01 -5.86
C HIS A 125 -9.11 6.76 -4.98
N ARG A 126 -10.16 5.99 -5.24
CA ARG A 126 -10.47 4.77 -4.50
C ARG A 126 -9.75 3.58 -5.13
N CYS A 127 -9.30 2.67 -4.29
CA CYS A 127 -8.66 1.44 -4.72
C CYS A 127 -9.68 0.48 -5.35
N LEU A 128 -9.44 0.07 -6.60
CA LEU A 128 -10.33 -0.82 -7.34
C LEU A 128 -10.44 -2.20 -6.69
N TRP A 129 -9.39 -2.70 -6.05
CA TRP A 129 -9.42 -3.97 -5.30
C TRP A 129 -10.37 -3.93 -4.10
N GLN A 130 -10.42 -2.78 -3.43
CA GLN A 130 -11.35 -2.56 -2.33
C GLN A 130 -12.79 -2.45 -2.83
N LYS A 131 -13.00 -1.71 -3.93
CA LYS A 131 -14.32 -1.61 -4.56
C LYS A 131 -14.81 -2.98 -5.05
N LEU A 132 -13.92 -3.78 -5.63
CA LEU A 132 -14.21 -5.15 -6.04
C LEU A 132 -14.68 -5.98 -4.85
N ALA A 133 -13.92 -5.98 -3.74
CA ALA A 133 -14.30 -6.70 -2.54
C ALA A 133 -15.69 -6.31 -2.04
N VAL A 134 -15.96 -5.00 -1.91
CA VAL A 134 -17.26 -4.48 -1.47
C VAL A 134 -18.38 -4.87 -2.44
N SER A 135 -18.13 -4.81 -3.75
CA SER A 135 -19.12 -5.19 -4.78
C SER A 135 -19.49 -6.67 -4.77
N LEU A 136 -18.62 -7.51 -4.21
CA LEU A 136 -18.80 -8.95 -4.04
C LEU A 136 -19.22 -9.31 -2.61
N GLU A 137 -19.66 -8.32 -1.82
CA GLU A 137 -20.08 -8.48 -0.42
C GLU A 137 -19.00 -9.12 0.48
N ARG A 138 -17.73 -8.91 0.14
CA ARG A 138 -16.58 -9.35 0.94
C ARG A 138 -16.06 -8.21 1.82
N HIS A 139 -15.23 -8.57 2.80
CA HIS A 139 -14.52 -7.58 3.62
C HIS A 139 -13.77 -6.57 2.72
N PRO A 140 -13.78 -5.25 2.98
CA PRO A 140 -13.19 -4.25 2.08
C PRO A 140 -11.70 -4.46 1.78
N TRP A 141 -11.01 -5.19 2.65
CA TRP A 141 -9.60 -5.48 2.49
C TRP A 141 -9.32 -6.79 1.75
N HIS A 142 -10.35 -7.56 1.40
CA HIS A 142 -10.22 -8.94 0.95
C HIS A 142 -9.24 -9.13 -0.21
N TYR A 143 -9.24 -8.22 -1.18
CA TYR A 143 -8.33 -8.24 -2.34
C TYR A 143 -7.22 -7.17 -2.28
N LYS A 144 -7.08 -6.44 -1.18
CA LYS A 144 -6.01 -5.44 -1.03
C LYS A 144 -4.73 -6.12 -0.53
N PRO A 145 -3.54 -5.83 -1.09
CA PRO A 145 -2.26 -6.28 -0.54
C PRO A 145 -2.05 -5.81 0.90
N LEU A 146 -1.37 -6.60 1.74
CA LEU A 146 -1.26 -6.32 3.18
C LEU A 146 -0.48 -5.04 3.48
N THR A 147 0.53 -4.71 2.68
CA THR A 147 1.30 -3.46 2.81
C THR A 147 0.40 -2.23 2.69
N CYS A 148 -0.65 -2.28 1.87
CA CYS A 148 -1.65 -1.21 1.79
C CYS A 148 -2.57 -1.13 3.01
N TRP A 149 -2.70 -2.20 3.80
CA TRP A 149 -3.53 -2.19 5.02
C TRP A 149 -2.78 -1.55 6.17
N LEU A 150 -1.49 -1.87 6.26
CA LEU A 150 -0.67 -1.44 7.39
C LEU A 150 -0.36 0.04 7.30
N HIS A 151 -0.15 0.60 6.10
CA HIS A 151 0.20 2.01 5.93
C HIS A 151 -0.72 2.96 6.73
N PRO A 152 -0.17 3.86 7.57
CA PRO A 152 1.24 4.23 7.71
C PRO A 152 2.02 3.41 8.76
N LEU A 153 1.38 2.46 9.43
CA LEU A 153 2.06 1.52 10.33
C LEU A 153 3.06 0.68 9.55
N VAL A 154 4.20 0.44 10.17
CA VAL A 154 5.24 -0.40 9.59
C VAL A 154 5.64 -1.47 10.59
N LEU A 155 5.72 -2.70 10.09
CA LEU A 155 6.25 -3.83 10.82
C LEU A 155 7.68 -4.07 10.31
N VAL A 156 8.66 -3.59 11.06
CA VAL A 156 10.07 -3.77 10.75
C VAL A 156 10.47 -5.19 11.17
N PRO A 157 10.96 -6.03 10.25
CA PRO A 157 11.44 -7.36 10.60
C PRO A 157 12.58 -7.27 11.62
N GLY A 158 12.58 -8.15 12.60
CA GLY A 158 13.69 -8.26 13.54
C GLY A 158 14.96 -8.76 12.84
N SER A 159 16.11 -8.16 13.13
CA SER A 159 17.41 -8.77 12.81
C SER A 159 17.68 -9.97 13.73
N GLN A 160 18.66 -10.82 13.40
CA GLN A 160 18.98 -12.06 14.15
C GLN A 160 18.73 -11.99 15.67
N GLY A 161 17.70 -12.70 16.14
CA GLY A 161 17.32 -12.81 17.57
C GLY A 161 16.49 -11.65 18.13
N ALA A 162 16.33 -10.55 17.39
CA ALA A 162 15.46 -9.44 17.75
C ALA A 162 14.01 -9.71 17.35
N ARG A 163 13.08 -9.22 18.16
CA ARG A 163 11.64 -9.24 17.86
C ARG A 163 11.36 -8.26 16.70
N PRO A 164 10.35 -8.52 15.85
CA PRO A 164 9.83 -7.51 14.94
C PRO A 164 9.42 -6.25 15.71
N LEU A 165 9.48 -5.08 15.09
CA LEU A 165 9.06 -3.82 15.69
C LEU A 165 7.87 -3.25 14.91
N LEU A 166 6.73 -3.09 15.57
CA LEU A 166 5.61 -2.31 15.03
C LEU A 166 5.82 -0.84 15.41
N THR A 167 5.92 0.03 14.40
CA THR A 167 6.30 1.43 14.57
C THR A 167 5.59 2.34 13.53
N LEU A 168 5.82 3.64 13.69
CA LEU A 168 5.52 4.73 12.76
C LEU A 168 6.83 5.47 12.44
N PHE A 169 6.96 5.98 11.23
CA PHE A 169 8.13 6.76 10.85
C PHE A 169 7.88 8.26 10.95
N SER A 170 8.84 8.97 11.54
CA SER A 170 8.96 10.42 11.48
C SER A 170 9.86 10.81 10.30
N PRO A 171 9.95 12.11 9.94
CA PRO A 171 10.88 12.57 8.92
C PRO A 171 12.34 12.17 9.18
N GLU A 172 12.74 11.98 10.44
CA GLU A 172 14.09 11.61 10.84
C GLU A 172 14.34 10.09 10.78
N THR A 173 13.29 9.27 10.98
CA THR A 173 13.39 7.81 11.07
C THR A 173 12.89 7.06 9.84
N ASP A 174 12.35 7.76 8.84
CA ASP A 174 11.85 7.15 7.60
C ASP A 174 12.96 6.40 6.85
N PRO A 175 12.82 5.09 6.61
CA PRO A 175 13.88 4.26 6.05
C PRO A 175 14.13 4.56 4.57
N GLN A 176 13.23 5.28 3.90
CA GLN A 176 13.44 5.71 2.51
C GLN A 176 14.13 7.08 2.41
N ARG A 177 14.44 7.72 3.54
CA ARG A 177 15.15 9.00 3.54
C ARG A 177 16.55 8.85 2.93
N ALA A 178 16.85 9.72 1.97
CA ALA A 178 18.14 9.81 1.30
C ALA A 178 18.42 11.27 0.90
N PRO A 179 19.65 11.65 0.51
CA PRO A 179 19.92 12.98 -0.02
C PRO A 179 18.98 13.31 -1.20
N GLY A 180 18.16 14.35 -1.05
CA GLY A 180 17.17 14.75 -2.06
C GLY A 180 15.83 13.99 -2.01
N TYR A 181 15.64 13.08 -1.05
CA TYR A 181 14.39 12.34 -0.86
C TYR A 181 14.02 12.30 0.62
N ALA A 182 12.96 13.02 1.01
CA ALA A 182 12.64 13.26 2.43
C ALA A 182 12.08 12.04 3.18
N GLY A 183 11.73 10.96 2.47
CA GLY A 183 11.07 9.79 3.03
C GLY A 183 9.76 9.49 2.29
N PHE A 184 9.16 8.35 2.60
CA PHE A 184 7.88 7.95 2.03
C PHE A 184 6.76 8.03 3.06
N ALA A 185 6.80 7.20 4.10
CA ALA A 185 5.69 7.02 5.03
C ALA A 185 5.39 8.33 5.78
N SER A 186 6.44 8.96 6.30
CA SER A 186 6.41 10.24 7.01
C SER A 186 6.00 11.43 6.15
N CYS A 187 5.94 11.27 4.83
CA CYS A 187 5.57 12.32 3.87
C CYS A 187 4.17 12.13 3.29
N THR A 188 3.48 11.02 3.60
CA THR A 188 2.07 10.86 3.22
C THR A 188 1.15 11.62 4.18
N PRO A 189 -0.02 12.14 3.74
CA PRO A 189 -0.92 12.88 4.62
C PRO A 189 -1.32 12.15 5.91
N CYS A 190 -1.53 10.83 5.85
CA CYS A 190 -1.87 10.03 7.03
C CYS A 190 -0.65 9.53 7.83
N GLY A 191 0.57 9.63 7.29
CA GLY A 191 1.79 9.17 7.96
C GLY A 191 2.66 10.29 8.53
N ARG A 192 2.44 11.55 8.12
CA ARG A 192 3.08 12.71 8.74
C ARG A 192 2.39 13.08 10.04
N GLN A 193 3.14 13.73 10.92
CA GLN A 193 2.62 14.28 12.17
C GLN A 193 1.62 15.41 11.89
N ASP A 194 0.54 15.47 12.68
CA ASP A 194 -0.42 16.58 12.72
C ASP A 194 0.19 17.87 13.31
#